data_AF-A0A8T5NLQ8-F1
#
_entry.id   AF-A0A8T5NLQ8-F1
#
_cell.length_a   1.000
_cell.length_b   1.000
_cell.length_c   1.000
_cell.angle_alpha   90.00
_cell.angle_beta   90.00
_cell.angle_gamma   90.00
#
_symmetry.space_group_name_H-M   'P 1'
#
loop_
_entity.id
_entity.type
_entity.pdbx_description
1 polymer ?
#
loop_
_entity_poly.entity_id
_entity_poly.type
_entity_poly.pdbx_seq_one_letter_code
_entity_poly.pdbx_strand_id
1 'polypeptide(L)'
;MVLIILVSITLGCIGSKPQSDTAAPAETGKNRVATIVTEKGTIKFELYEKDAPITTKNFIELAQKGFYDGLTFHRVEPGFVIQGGDPKGDGTGGSEKTIPFEIAPTLTHKKGAVAMARSNDPNSASSQFYICLEDAKFLDKSYAIFGQVIEGQDIVEKIAKSDKMLKVTIGET
;
A
#
# COMPACT_ATOMS: atom_id res chain seq x y z
N MET A 1 73.42 1.86 42.99
CA MET A 1 72.61 2.81 43.79
C MET A 1 72.13 3.90 42.87
N VAL A 2 70.86 3.84 42.44
CA VAL A 2 69.82 4.89 42.43
C VAL A 2 68.55 4.19 41.96
N LEU A 3 67.46 4.51 42.64
CA LEU A 3 66.16 3.86 42.76
C LEU A 3 65.12 4.66 41.97
N ILE A 4 64.29 4.06 41.10
CA ILE A 4 63.00 4.65 40.67
C ILE A 4 61.90 3.57 40.45
N ILE A 5 61.08 3.41 41.49
CA ILE A 5 59.60 3.46 41.58
C ILE A 5 58.68 2.60 40.66
N LEU A 6 57.88 1.76 41.36
CA LEU A 6 56.48 1.33 41.19
C LEU A 6 55.71 1.68 39.89
N VAL A 7 54.93 0.72 39.38
CA VAL A 7 53.46 0.62 39.56
C VAL A 7 52.97 -0.72 38.98
N SER A 8 52.34 -1.53 39.83
CA SER A 8 51.64 -2.77 39.46
C SER A 8 50.21 -2.42 39.02
N ILE A 9 49.80 -2.80 37.81
CA ILE A 9 48.40 -2.77 37.40
C ILE A 9 48.02 -4.18 36.93
N THR A 10 47.21 -4.84 37.74
CA THR A 10 46.52 -6.07 37.40
C THR A 10 45.42 -5.76 36.40
N LEU A 11 45.42 -6.51 35.29
CA LEU A 11 44.41 -6.46 34.26
C LEU A 11 43.11 -7.08 34.81
N GLY A 12 42.21 -6.23 35.29
CA GLY A 12 40.88 -6.63 35.73
C GLY A 12 40.01 -7.03 34.53
N CYS A 13 39.40 -8.21 34.60
CA CYS A 13 38.38 -8.67 33.67
C CYS A 13 37.14 -7.76 33.75
N ILE A 14 36.83 -7.04 32.68
CA ILE A 14 35.58 -6.28 32.54
C ILE A 14 34.57 -7.21 31.88
N GLY A 15 33.49 -7.50 32.60
CA GLY A 15 32.33 -8.23 32.09
C GLY A 15 31.57 -7.40 31.06
N SER A 16 31.34 -7.97 29.88
CA SER A 16 30.50 -7.38 28.84
C SER A 16 29.03 -7.59 29.20
N LYS A 17 28.30 -6.50 29.48
CA LYS A 17 26.82 -6.50 29.51
C LYS A 17 26.28 -6.67 28.08
N PRO A 18 25.14 -7.35 27.89
CA PRO A 18 24.48 -7.43 26.59
C PRO A 18 23.85 -6.06 26.28
N GLN A 19 24.22 -5.48 25.14
CA GLN A 19 23.63 -4.26 24.61
C GLN A 19 22.35 -4.64 23.86
N SER A 20 21.21 -4.32 24.47
CA SER A 20 19.91 -4.35 23.81
C SER A 20 19.84 -3.16 22.87
N ASP A 21 20.00 -3.40 21.57
CA ASP A 21 19.64 -2.43 20.55
C ASP A 21 18.13 -2.24 20.59
N THR A 22 17.73 -1.12 21.19
CA THR A 22 16.33 -0.73 21.36
C THR A 22 15.84 -0.26 19.99
N ALA A 23 15.08 -1.14 19.31
CA ALA A 23 14.24 -0.72 18.20
C ALA A 23 13.31 0.40 18.69
N ALA A 24 13.26 1.50 17.95
CA ALA A 24 12.31 2.57 18.20
C ALA A 24 10.87 2.01 18.26
N PRO A 25 9.99 2.54 19.14
CA PRO A 25 8.63 2.04 19.24
C PRO A 25 7.91 2.20 17.89
N ALA A 26 7.25 1.13 17.45
CA ALA A 26 6.39 1.16 16.28
C ALA A 26 5.23 2.13 16.52
N GLU A 27 5.15 3.20 15.73
CA GLU A 27 4.04 4.14 15.74
C GLU A 27 2.69 3.39 15.60
N THR A 28 1.86 3.50 16.63
CA THR A 28 0.47 3.03 16.65
C THR A 28 -0.45 4.09 16.02
N GLY A 29 -0.07 4.59 14.85
CA GLY A 29 -0.93 5.45 14.03
C GLY A 29 -2.07 4.63 13.45
N LYS A 30 -3.28 5.19 13.48
CA LYS A 30 -4.39 4.67 12.66
C LYS A 30 -3.99 4.76 11.19
N ASN A 31 -4.34 3.74 10.40
CA ASN A 31 -4.13 3.75 8.96
C ASN A 31 -4.90 4.91 8.30
N ARG A 32 -4.31 5.51 7.26
CA ARG A 32 -5.00 6.53 6.47
C ARG A 32 -6.12 5.91 5.63
N VAL A 33 -7.08 6.75 5.27
CA VAL A 33 -8.22 6.41 4.42
C VAL A 33 -8.07 7.12 3.08
N ALA A 34 -8.19 6.37 2.00
CA ALA A 34 -8.36 6.92 0.66
C ALA A 34 -9.86 7.12 0.39
N THR A 35 -10.22 8.30 -0.11
CA THR A 35 -11.58 8.63 -0.53
C THR A 35 -11.60 8.88 -2.04
N ILE A 36 -12.41 8.12 -2.77
CA ILE A 36 -12.67 8.30 -4.21
C ILE A 36 -14.08 8.84 -4.37
N VAL A 37 -14.19 10.07 -4.87
CA VAL A 37 -15.47 10.67 -5.27
C VAL A 37 -15.76 10.32 -6.72
N THR A 38 -16.95 9.81 -6.99
CA THR A 38 -17.45 9.51 -8.34
C THR A 38 -18.85 10.11 -8.53
N GLU A 39 -19.37 10.11 -9.75
CA GLU A 39 -20.78 10.48 -10.00
C GLU A 39 -21.78 9.49 -9.37
N LYS A 40 -21.36 8.26 -9.09
CA LYS A 40 -22.20 7.23 -8.47
C LYS A 40 -22.26 7.34 -6.95
N GLY A 41 -21.33 8.11 -6.35
CA GLY A 41 -21.16 8.24 -4.92
C GLY A 41 -19.69 8.16 -4.50
N THR A 42 -19.47 8.06 -3.20
CA THR A 42 -18.14 8.04 -2.59
C THR A 42 -17.75 6.63 -2.19
N ILE A 43 -16.53 6.22 -2.52
CA ILE A 43 -15.90 4.99 -2.07
C ILE A 43 -14.78 5.37 -1.09
N LYS A 44 -14.75 4.74 0.08
CA LYS A 44 -13.64 4.89 1.04
C LYS A 44 -13.01 3.55 1.33
N PHE A 45 -11.68 3.51 1.34
CA PHE A 45 -10.93 2.32 1.75
C PHE A 45 -9.78 2.69 2.69
N GLU A 46 -9.58 1.83 3.68
CA GLU A 46 -8.43 1.89 4.58
C GLU A 46 -7.17 1.43 3.83
N LEU A 47 -6.05 2.10 4.06
CA LEU A 47 -4.74 1.78 3.48
C LEU A 47 -3.95 0.92 4.47
N TYR A 48 -3.52 -0.26 4.05
CA TYR A 48 -2.73 -1.18 4.88
C TYR A 48 -1.25 -0.80 4.90
N GLU A 49 -0.93 0.35 5.49
CA GLU A 49 0.41 0.96 5.45
C GLU A 49 1.49 0.11 6.13
N LYS A 50 1.11 -0.76 7.06
CA LYS A 50 2.03 -1.71 7.72
C LYS A 50 2.28 -2.96 6.87
N ASP A 51 1.26 -3.46 6.18
CA ASP A 51 1.33 -4.70 5.41
C ASP A 51 1.88 -4.49 3.99
N ALA A 52 1.65 -3.30 3.40
CA ALA A 52 2.12 -2.93 2.06
C ALA A 52 2.65 -1.48 2.04
N PRO A 53 3.74 -1.17 2.80
CA PRO A 53 4.24 0.19 2.96
C PRO A 53 4.69 0.86 1.65
N ILE A 54 5.29 0.12 0.71
CA ILE A 54 5.76 0.70 -0.56
C ILE A 54 4.56 1.00 -1.47
N THR A 55 3.60 0.08 -1.53
CA THR A 55 2.40 0.17 -2.37
C THR A 55 1.48 1.29 -1.90
N THR A 56 1.21 1.35 -0.59
CA THR A 56 0.42 2.42 0.02
C THR A 56 1.09 3.78 -0.16
N LYS A 57 2.39 3.89 0.11
CA LYS A 57 3.15 5.13 -0.11
C LYS A 57 3.04 5.61 -1.56
N ASN A 58 3.21 4.72 -2.53
CA ASN A 58 3.08 5.06 -3.95
C ASN A 58 1.68 5.58 -4.29
N PHE A 59 0.62 4.88 -3.85
CA PHE A 59 -0.76 5.32 -4.08
C PHE A 59 -1.02 6.71 -3.46
N ILE A 60 -0.57 6.91 -2.22
CA ILE A 60 -0.74 8.16 -1.47
C ILE A 60 -0.03 9.32 -2.19
N GLU A 61 1.22 9.14 -2.60
CA GLU A 61 1.98 10.17 -3.31
C GLU A 61 1.30 10.54 -4.65
N LEU A 62 0.75 9.57 -5.37
CA LEU A 62 0.01 9.81 -6.61
C LEU A 62 -1.30 10.55 -6.34
N ALA A 63 -2.09 10.13 -5.35
CA ALA A 63 -3.33 10.79 -4.97
C ALA A 63 -3.10 12.24 -4.50
N GLN A 64 -2.08 12.49 -3.68
CA GLN A 64 -1.73 13.84 -3.21
C GLN A 64 -1.30 14.78 -4.34
N LYS A 65 -0.73 14.24 -5.43
CA LYS A 65 -0.41 14.99 -6.65
C LYS A 65 -1.61 15.18 -7.58
N GLY A 66 -2.79 14.65 -7.23
CA GLY A 66 -3.98 14.67 -8.07
C GLY A 66 -3.88 13.75 -9.29
N PHE A 67 -2.96 12.77 -9.31
CA PHE A 67 -2.73 11.89 -10.46
C PHE A 67 -4.00 11.14 -10.89
N TYR A 68 -4.81 10.71 -9.93
CA TYR A 68 -6.01 9.92 -10.18
C TYR A 68 -7.22 10.77 -10.58
N ASP A 69 -7.16 12.09 -10.41
CA ASP A 69 -8.30 12.98 -10.65
C ASP A 69 -8.63 12.98 -12.16
N GLY A 70 -9.89 12.67 -12.49
CA GLY A 70 -10.39 12.57 -13.85
C GLY A 70 -10.12 11.25 -14.57
N LEU A 71 -9.28 10.37 -13.99
CA LEU A 71 -9.01 9.04 -14.54
C LEU A 71 -10.24 8.13 -14.41
N THR A 72 -10.32 7.14 -15.29
CA THR A 72 -11.49 6.24 -15.39
C THR A 72 -11.24 4.87 -14.78
N PHE A 73 -12.33 4.22 -14.37
CA PHE A 73 -12.38 2.76 -14.27
C PHE A 73 -12.50 2.17 -15.68
N HIS A 74 -11.36 1.84 -16.30
CA HIS A 74 -11.31 1.39 -17.69
C HIS A 74 -11.73 -0.07 -17.88
N ARG A 75 -11.71 -0.87 -16.81
CA ARG A 75 -12.15 -2.27 -16.81
C ARG A 75 -13.12 -2.53 -15.67
N VAL A 76 -14.28 -3.09 -15.99
CA VAL A 76 -15.31 -3.51 -15.03
C VAL A 76 -15.71 -4.93 -15.42
N GLU A 77 -15.52 -5.87 -14.50
CA GLU A 77 -15.85 -7.28 -14.68
C GLU A 77 -16.84 -7.68 -13.57
N PRO A 78 -18.15 -7.72 -13.87
CA PRO A 78 -19.17 -8.11 -12.90
C PRO A 78 -18.86 -9.46 -12.25
N GLY A 79 -18.96 -9.53 -10.91
CA GLY A 79 -18.61 -10.72 -10.14
C GLY A 79 -17.10 -10.93 -9.92
N PHE A 80 -16.25 -9.97 -10.33
CA PHE A 80 -14.82 -10.06 -10.12
C PHE A 80 -14.22 -8.76 -9.57
N VAL A 81 -13.96 -7.76 -10.42
CA VAL A 81 -13.29 -6.51 -10.01
C VAL A 81 -13.72 -5.31 -10.86
N ILE A 82 -13.58 -4.11 -10.29
CA ILE A 82 -13.41 -2.87 -11.06
C ILE A 82 -11.95 -2.45 -11.03
N GLN A 83 -11.40 -1.96 -12.14
CA GLN A 83 -10.00 -1.59 -12.29
C GLN A 83 -9.87 -0.20 -12.92
N GLY A 84 -9.02 0.63 -12.31
CA GLY A 84 -8.79 2.02 -12.69
C GLY A 84 -7.33 2.43 -12.46
N GLY A 85 -7.08 3.74 -12.47
CA GLY A 85 -5.74 4.30 -12.23
C GLY A 85 -4.80 4.26 -13.45
N ASP A 86 -5.37 4.11 -14.65
CA ASP A 86 -4.63 4.21 -15.91
C ASP A 86 -4.81 5.61 -16.54
N PRO A 87 -3.73 6.39 -16.74
CA PRO A 87 -3.78 7.69 -17.40
C PRO A 87 -4.19 7.64 -18.88
N LYS A 88 -4.03 6.50 -19.56
CA LYS A 88 -4.50 6.32 -20.95
C LYS A 88 -5.94 5.85 -21.03
N GLY A 89 -6.45 5.21 -19.98
CA GLY A 89 -7.80 4.65 -19.92
C GLY A 89 -8.02 3.42 -20.82
N ASP A 90 -6.94 2.80 -21.32
CA ASP A 90 -7.00 1.65 -22.25
C ASP A 90 -6.38 0.36 -21.67
N GLY A 91 -5.90 0.42 -20.43
CA GLY A 91 -5.22 -0.65 -19.70
C GLY A 91 -3.69 -0.65 -19.86
N THR A 92 -3.11 0.21 -20.71
CA THR A 92 -1.68 0.16 -21.09
C THR A 92 -0.83 1.27 -20.49
N GLY A 93 -1.41 2.23 -19.77
CA GLY A 93 -0.68 3.29 -19.10
C GLY A 93 -0.35 2.97 -17.65
N GLY A 94 0.36 3.91 -17.02
CA GLY A 94 0.83 3.83 -15.64
C GLY A 94 1.48 5.14 -15.23
N SER A 95 1.90 5.25 -13.97
CA SER A 95 2.79 6.33 -13.54
C SER A 95 4.19 6.15 -14.15
N GLU A 96 5.06 7.15 -13.99
CA GLU A 96 6.42 7.14 -14.51
C GLU A 96 7.36 6.13 -13.81
N LYS A 97 6.91 5.51 -12.72
CA LYS A 97 7.72 4.63 -11.89
C LYS A 97 6.99 3.33 -11.63
N THR A 98 7.74 2.24 -11.54
CA THR A 98 7.25 0.97 -11.03
C THR A 98 7.69 0.77 -9.58
N ILE A 99 6.97 -0.10 -8.88
CA ILE A 99 7.26 -0.48 -7.50
C ILE A 99 7.52 -2.00 -7.40
N PRO A 100 8.38 -2.43 -6.47
CA PRO A 100 8.60 -3.85 -6.22
C PRO A 100 7.32 -4.52 -5.69
N PHE A 101 7.20 -5.82 -5.94
CA PHE A 101 6.08 -6.61 -5.44
C PHE A 101 6.12 -6.77 -3.92
N GLU A 102 5.04 -6.40 -3.22
CA GLU A 102 4.84 -6.64 -1.80
C GLU A 102 3.80 -7.76 -1.57
N ILE A 103 4.18 -8.76 -0.80
CA ILE A 103 3.27 -9.83 -0.36
C ILE A 103 2.97 -9.62 1.11
N ALA A 104 1.69 -9.52 1.44
CA ALA A 104 1.17 -9.60 2.80
C ALA A 104 0.56 -10.99 3.04
N PRO A 105 1.21 -11.91 3.78
CA PRO A 105 0.80 -13.32 3.85
C PRO A 105 -0.58 -13.57 4.46
N THR A 106 -1.07 -12.63 5.27
CA THR A 106 -2.32 -12.71 6.02
C THR A 106 -3.49 -12.08 5.28
N LEU A 107 -3.24 -11.26 4.26
CA LEU A 107 -4.28 -10.60 3.48
C LEU A 107 -4.80 -11.52 2.38
N THR A 108 -6.11 -11.45 2.14
CA THR A 108 -6.80 -12.22 1.10
C THR A 108 -7.70 -11.31 0.29
N HIS A 109 -7.90 -11.63 -0.99
CA HIS A 109 -8.79 -10.92 -1.90
C HIS A 109 -10.25 -11.23 -1.56
N LYS A 110 -10.71 -10.77 -0.40
CA LYS A 110 -12.13 -10.76 -0.04
C LYS A 110 -12.86 -9.63 -0.79
N LYS A 111 -14.19 -9.69 -0.82
CA LYS A 111 -15.01 -8.57 -1.32
C LYS A 111 -14.56 -7.22 -0.73
N GLY A 112 -14.36 -6.23 -1.61
CA GLY A 112 -13.86 -4.90 -1.26
C GLY A 112 -12.35 -4.79 -1.04
N ALA A 113 -11.57 -5.87 -1.18
CA ALA A 113 -10.10 -5.77 -1.16
C ALA A 113 -9.62 -4.86 -2.30
N VAL A 114 -8.63 -4.02 -2.01
CA VAL A 114 -7.99 -3.12 -2.96
C VAL A 114 -6.55 -3.58 -3.19
N ALA A 115 -6.21 -3.86 -4.44
CA ALA A 115 -4.91 -4.40 -4.80
C ALA A 115 -4.34 -3.76 -6.07
N MET A 116 -3.01 -3.76 -6.17
CA MET A 116 -2.30 -3.11 -7.26
C MET A 116 -2.24 -4.03 -8.49
N ALA A 117 -2.61 -3.51 -9.65
CA ALA A 117 -2.47 -4.21 -10.92
C ALA A 117 -1.01 -4.15 -11.41
N ARG A 118 -0.60 -5.16 -12.17
CA ARG A 118 0.75 -5.27 -12.75
C ARG A 118 0.72 -6.01 -14.09
N SER A 119 1.80 -5.92 -14.83
CA SER A 119 2.06 -6.81 -15.96
C SER A 119 2.60 -8.17 -15.48
N ASN A 120 3.11 -8.99 -16.40
CA ASN A 120 3.70 -10.30 -16.07
C ASN A 120 4.90 -10.20 -15.14
N ASP A 121 5.68 -9.12 -15.21
CA ASP A 121 6.76 -8.87 -14.25
C ASP A 121 6.18 -8.49 -12.88
N PRO A 122 6.48 -9.25 -11.80
CA PRO A 122 6.04 -8.93 -10.44
C PRO A 122 6.35 -7.48 -10.03
N ASN A 123 7.47 -6.90 -10.48
CA ASN A 123 7.93 -5.56 -10.10
C ASN A 123 7.49 -4.45 -11.09
N SER A 124 6.40 -4.69 -11.83
CA SER A 124 5.88 -3.75 -12.84
C SER A 124 4.63 -2.97 -12.41
N ALA A 125 4.15 -3.19 -11.18
CA ALA A 125 3.09 -2.39 -10.61
C ALA A 125 3.46 -0.90 -10.64
N SER A 126 2.52 -0.02 -10.98
CA SER A 126 2.74 1.43 -11.08
C SER A 126 1.59 2.21 -10.45
N SER A 127 0.56 2.58 -11.20
CA SER A 127 -0.57 3.37 -10.72
C SER A 127 -1.92 2.66 -10.80
N GLN A 128 -2.05 1.63 -11.63
CA GLN A 128 -3.31 0.93 -11.82
C GLN A 128 -3.64 0.06 -10.61
N PHE A 129 -4.88 0.14 -10.13
CA PHE A 129 -5.37 -0.67 -9.02
C PHE A 129 -6.75 -1.22 -9.34
N TYR A 130 -7.19 -2.22 -8.58
CA TYR A 130 -8.52 -2.78 -8.68
C TYR A 130 -9.16 -2.95 -7.30
N ILE A 131 -10.50 -2.98 -7.30
CA ILE A 131 -11.35 -3.23 -6.13
C ILE A 131 -12.18 -4.49 -6.41
N CYS A 132 -12.14 -5.45 -5.50
CA CYS A 132 -12.89 -6.69 -5.59
C CYS A 132 -14.41 -6.46 -5.42
N LEU A 133 -15.19 -6.95 -6.38
CA LEU A 133 -16.65 -7.01 -6.30
C LEU A 133 -17.13 -8.25 -5.53
N GLU A 134 -16.34 -9.33 -5.57
CA GLU A 134 -16.58 -10.61 -4.89
C GLU A 134 -15.24 -11.17 -4.39
N ASP A 135 -15.29 -12.25 -3.60
CA ASP A 135 -14.08 -12.97 -3.18
C ASP A 135 -13.31 -13.55 -4.39
N ALA A 136 -12.03 -13.21 -4.50
CA ALA A 136 -11.14 -13.59 -5.59
C ALA A 136 -9.85 -14.27 -5.09
N LYS A 137 -9.99 -15.26 -4.19
CA LYS A 137 -8.87 -15.94 -3.50
C LYS A 137 -7.82 -16.56 -4.43
N PHE A 138 -8.17 -16.82 -5.69
CA PHE A 138 -7.22 -17.27 -6.71
C PHE A 138 -6.14 -16.23 -7.05
N LEU A 139 -6.33 -14.96 -6.67
CA LEU A 139 -5.34 -13.89 -6.79
C LEU A 139 -4.41 -13.77 -5.57
N ASP A 140 -4.70 -14.46 -4.47
CA ASP A 140 -3.94 -14.35 -3.24
C ASP A 140 -2.45 -14.62 -3.47
N LYS A 141 -1.60 -13.81 -2.83
CA LYS A 141 -0.14 -13.88 -2.92
C LYS A 141 0.43 -13.64 -4.33
N SER A 142 -0.41 -13.27 -5.30
CA SER A 142 0.01 -12.96 -6.68
C SER A 142 -0.04 -11.45 -6.99
N TYR A 143 -0.77 -10.69 -6.17
CA TYR A 143 -0.95 -9.24 -6.28
C TYR A 143 -0.91 -8.61 -4.89
N ALA A 144 -0.40 -7.37 -4.83
CA ALA A 144 -0.20 -6.64 -3.59
C ALA A 144 -1.54 -6.04 -3.13
N ILE A 145 -2.17 -6.65 -2.12
CA ILE A 145 -3.31 -6.06 -1.43
C ILE A 145 -2.78 -4.93 -0.55
N PHE A 146 -3.28 -3.72 -0.76
CA PHE A 146 -2.82 -2.53 -0.03
C PHE A 146 -3.97 -1.76 0.64
N GLY A 147 -5.20 -2.26 0.55
CA GLY A 147 -6.31 -1.67 1.26
C GLY A 147 -7.59 -2.50 1.23
N GLN A 148 -8.62 -1.96 1.88
CA GLN A 148 -9.94 -2.57 1.98
C GLN A 148 -11.02 -1.50 2.05
N VAL A 149 -12.05 -1.64 1.22
CA VAL A 149 -13.23 -0.78 1.26
C VAL A 149 -13.91 -0.88 2.64
N ILE A 150 -14.12 0.27 3.25
CA ILE A 150 -14.79 0.47 4.55
C ILE A 150 -16.13 1.21 4.41
N GLU A 151 -16.33 1.93 3.31
CA GLU A 151 -17.58 2.64 2.99
C GLU A 151 -17.79 2.66 1.47
N GLY A 152 -19.03 2.48 1.01
CA GLY A 152 -19.37 2.60 -0.41
C GLY A 152 -19.12 1.35 -1.25
N GLN A 153 -19.15 0.14 -0.67
CA GLN A 153 -19.09 -1.10 -1.46
C GLN A 153 -20.28 -1.21 -2.45
N ASP A 154 -21.45 -0.72 -2.07
CA ASP A 154 -22.61 -0.62 -2.97
C ASP A 154 -22.38 0.39 -4.11
N ILE A 155 -21.49 1.38 -3.91
CA ILE A 155 -21.04 2.30 -4.96
C ILE A 155 -20.06 1.59 -5.90
N VAL A 156 -19.10 0.82 -5.38
CA VAL A 156 -18.20 -0.03 -6.16
C VAL A 156 -18.99 -0.93 -7.12
N GLU A 157 -20.09 -1.53 -6.64
CA GLU A 157 -20.99 -2.39 -7.43
C GLU A 157 -21.76 -1.65 -8.53
N LYS A 158 -21.93 -0.33 -8.41
CA LYS A 158 -22.63 0.53 -9.39
C LYS A 158 -21.68 1.14 -10.43
N ILE A 159 -20.37 1.03 -10.23
CA ILE A 159 -19.38 1.60 -11.17
C ILE A 159 -19.51 0.90 -12.52
N ALA A 160 -19.65 1.71 -13.57
CA ALA A 160 -19.64 1.28 -14.95
C ALA A 160 -18.29 1.59 -15.62
N LYS A 161 -17.99 0.91 -16.73
CA LYS A 161 -16.80 1.19 -17.53
C LYS A 161 -16.81 2.65 -17.98
N SER A 162 -15.67 3.33 -17.82
CA SER A 162 -15.46 4.77 -18.11
C SER A 162 -16.00 5.74 -17.06
N ASP A 163 -16.64 5.28 -15.97
CA ASP A 163 -16.94 6.14 -14.83
C ASP A 163 -15.64 6.72 -14.27
N LYS A 164 -15.71 7.98 -13.82
CA LYS A 164 -14.55 8.77 -13.43
C LYS A 164 -14.35 8.80 -11.92
N MET A 165 -13.08 8.78 -11.52
CA MET A 165 -12.64 9.26 -10.21
C MET A 165 -12.58 10.78 -10.29
N LEU A 166 -13.64 11.47 -9.85
CA LEU A 166 -13.71 12.93 -9.89
C LEU A 166 -12.68 13.57 -8.97
N LYS A 167 -12.46 12.95 -7.81
CA LYS A 167 -11.45 13.38 -6.84
C LYS A 167 -10.95 12.19 -6.04
N VAL A 168 -9.63 12.11 -5.83
CA VAL A 168 -9.03 11.14 -4.90
C VAL A 168 -8.25 11.89 -3.82
N THR A 169 -8.58 11.64 -2.55
CA THR A 169 -7.93 12.28 -1.40
C THR A 169 -7.49 11.25 -0.34
N ILE A 170 -6.52 11.64 0.48
CA ILE A 170 -6.00 10.85 1.60
C ILE A 170 -6.26 11.61 2.90
N GLY A 171 -6.87 10.95 3.88
CA GLY A 171 -7.16 11.51 5.20
C GLY A 171 -6.95 10.50 6.34
N GLU A 172 -7.21 10.90 7.58
CA GLU A 172 -7.18 10.02 8.75
C GLU A 172 -8.57 9.44 9.06
N THR A 173 -8.62 8.37 9.87
CA THR A 173 -9.85 7.70 10.36
C THR A 173 -10.48 8.37 11.58
#